data_AF-A0A0C4F9N7-F1
#
_entry.id   AF-A0A0C4F9N7-F1
#
_cell.length_a   1.000
_cell.length_b   1.000
_cell.length_c   1.000
_cell.angle_alpha   90.00
_cell.angle_beta   90.00
_cell.angle_gamma   90.00
#
_symmetry.space_group_name_H-M   'P 1'
#
loop_
_entity.id
_entity.type
_entity.pdbx_description
1 polymer ?
#
loop_
_entity_poly.entity_id
_entity_poly.type
_entity_poly.pdbx_seq_one_letter_code
_entity_poly.pdbx_strand_id
1 'polypeptide(L)'
;MADWLRHACKHQIFQTDGPNHILSANGHDKLKPYGINVYGFIDAWSRKILGMYDHVTNNDPKHIGIYFLQLVANAGGVPLKLKTDSGSETPDMTTHMIQLTQRYAGITFEEAQTHMHYTKSTHNQKIKSLWSRMMKENNQTLIDNILTQMEAGRYGQEDEIQR
;
A
#
# COMPACT_ATOMS: atom_id res chain seq x y z
N MET A 1 -16.40 5.53 29.47
CA MET A 1 -16.93 4.41 28.67
C MET A 1 -17.15 4.91 27.24
N ALA A 2 -16.26 4.51 26.32
CA ALA A 2 -16.37 4.49 24.85
C ALA A 2 -16.97 5.70 24.07
N ASP A 3 -16.15 6.74 23.84
CA ASP A 3 -16.36 7.71 22.73
C ASP A 3 -15.66 7.30 21.41
N TRP A 4 -14.87 6.22 21.43
CA TRP A 4 -14.08 5.78 20.26
C TRP A 4 -14.89 5.01 19.20
N LEU A 5 -16.15 4.67 19.49
CA LEU A 5 -17.00 3.89 18.57
C LEU A 5 -17.70 4.73 17.48
N ARG A 6 -17.48 6.05 17.42
CA ARG A 6 -18.24 6.96 16.54
C ARG A 6 -17.43 7.58 15.40
N HIS A 7 -16.54 6.84 14.76
CA HIS A 7 -15.95 7.28 13.49
C HIS A 7 -16.22 6.22 12.41
N ALA A 8 -17.48 6.12 11.99
CA ALA A 8 -17.80 5.44 10.75
C ALA A 8 -17.13 6.23 9.61
N CYS A 9 -16.12 5.62 8.96
CA CYS A 9 -15.51 6.20 7.78
C CYS A 9 -16.59 6.32 6.70
N LYS A 10 -16.92 7.55 6.28
CA LYS A 10 -17.95 7.80 5.27
C LYS A 10 -17.58 7.05 3.98
N HIS A 11 -18.36 6.05 3.60
CA HIS A 11 -18.07 5.24 2.43
C HIS A 11 -18.04 6.13 1.18
N GLN A 12 -16.89 6.19 0.51
CA GLN A 12 -16.72 6.92 -0.73
C GLN A 12 -17.18 6.04 -1.88
N ILE A 13 -17.95 6.62 -2.80
CA ILE A 13 -18.26 5.96 -4.08
C ILE A 13 -17.00 6.05 -4.94
N PHE A 14 -16.42 4.90 -5.26
CA PHE A 14 -15.32 4.82 -6.22
C PHE A 14 -15.95 4.60 -7.61
N GLN A 15 -15.88 5.61 -8.46
CA GLN A 15 -16.19 5.45 -9.88
C GLN A 15 -14.97 4.84 -10.56
N THR A 16 -15.13 3.60 -11.03
CA THR A 16 -14.11 2.82 -11.72
C THR A 16 -14.75 2.17 -12.94
N ASP A 17 -14.09 2.26 -14.08
CA ASP A 17 -14.64 1.85 -15.38
C ASP A 17 -14.24 0.42 -15.77
N GLY A 18 -13.40 -0.23 -14.96
CA GLY A 18 -12.96 -1.60 -15.18
C GLY A 18 -11.65 -1.92 -14.46
N PRO A 19 -11.11 -3.13 -14.70
CA PRO A 19 -9.79 -3.53 -14.22
C PRO A 19 -8.71 -2.54 -14.67
N ASN A 20 -7.68 -2.34 -13.85
CA ASN A 20 -6.53 -1.46 -14.13
C ASN A 20 -6.88 0.02 -14.35
N HIS A 21 -8.14 0.45 -14.14
CA HIS A 21 -8.46 1.87 -14.16
C HIS A 21 -7.80 2.58 -12.98
N ILE A 22 -8.03 2.14 -11.74
CA ILE A 22 -7.46 2.79 -10.55
C ILE A 22 -6.67 1.78 -9.72
N LEU A 23 -5.37 2.00 -9.64
CA LEU A 23 -4.46 1.34 -8.71
C LEU A 23 -4.46 2.09 -7.38
N SER A 24 -4.80 1.40 -6.29
CA SER A 24 -4.77 1.95 -4.93
C SER A 24 -3.55 1.38 -4.20
N ALA A 25 -2.67 2.26 -3.76
CA ALA A 25 -1.39 1.93 -3.13
C ALA A 25 -1.30 2.55 -1.73
N ASN A 26 -0.74 1.83 -0.76
CA ASN A 26 -0.53 2.29 0.62
C ASN A 26 0.36 1.32 1.41
N GLY A 27 1.04 1.83 2.43
CA GLY A 27 1.73 1.02 3.44
C GLY A 27 0.80 0.48 4.54
N HIS A 28 1.28 -0.53 5.27
CA HIS A 28 0.65 -1.11 6.45
C HIS A 28 1.67 -1.25 7.59
N ASP A 29 1.57 -0.37 8.57
CA ASP A 29 2.59 -0.22 9.63
C ASP A 29 2.28 -1.03 10.90
N LYS A 30 1.24 -1.86 10.91
CA LYS A 30 0.84 -2.56 12.16
C LYS A 30 1.84 -3.61 12.62
N LEU A 31 2.65 -4.15 11.71
CA LEU A 31 3.70 -5.11 12.03
C LEU A 31 5.09 -4.44 12.19
N LYS A 32 5.19 -3.12 11.98
CA LYS A 32 6.42 -2.35 12.08
C LYS A 32 7.17 -2.52 13.41
N PRO A 33 6.51 -2.63 14.59
CA PRO A 33 7.21 -2.91 15.85
C PRO A 33 8.02 -4.22 15.82
N TYR A 34 7.63 -5.17 14.97
CA TYR A 34 8.27 -6.46 14.79
C TYR A 34 9.14 -6.51 13.52
N GLY A 35 9.59 -5.36 13.02
CA GLY A 35 10.49 -5.25 11.86
C GLY A 35 9.83 -5.45 10.48
N ILE A 36 8.57 -5.91 10.45
CA ILE A 36 7.86 -6.19 9.21
C ILE A 36 7.03 -4.99 8.78
N ASN A 37 7.40 -4.34 7.68
CA ASN A 37 6.53 -3.38 7.02
C ASN A 37 6.03 -3.98 5.72
N VAL A 38 4.77 -3.73 5.39
CA VAL A 38 4.16 -4.24 4.17
C VAL A 38 3.65 -3.08 3.33
N TYR A 39 3.97 -3.08 2.04
CA TYR A 39 3.40 -2.17 1.07
C TYR A 39 2.52 -2.91 0.08
N GLY A 40 1.31 -2.42 -0.14
CA GLY A 40 0.30 -3.09 -0.95
C GLY A 40 -0.14 -2.29 -2.15
N PHE A 41 -0.50 -3.00 -3.20
CA PHE A 41 -1.09 -2.48 -4.42
C PHE A 41 -2.34 -3.30 -4.75
N ILE A 42 -3.47 -2.62 -4.95
CA ILE A 42 -4.73 -3.29 -5.28
C ILE A 42 -5.45 -2.61 -6.42
N ASP A 43 -6.18 -3.40 -7.20
CA ASP A 43 -7.12 -2.88 -8.19
C ASP A 43 -8.40 -2.40 -7.48
N ALA A 44 -8.78 -1.15 -7.69
CA ALA A 44 -9.92 -0.56 -6.98
C ALA A 44 -11.28 -1.12 -7.44
N TRP A 45 -11.37 -1.60 -8.69
CA TRP A 45 -12.57 -2.19 -9.30
C TRP A 45 -12.81 -3.61 -8.79
N SER A 46 -11.88 -4.54 -9.07
CA SER A 46 -11.99 -5.96 -8.72
C SER A 46 -11.64 -6.27 -7.27
N ARG A 47 -10.97 -5.37 -6.55
CA ARG A 47 -10.38 -5.61 -5.21
C ARG A 47 -9.25 -6.64 -5.21
N LYS A 48 -8.76 -7.05 -6.37
CA LYS A 48 -7.62 -7.98 -6.49
C LYS A 48 -6.38 -7.35 -5.89
N ILE A 49 -5.66 -8.13 -5.07
CA ILE A 49 -4.31 -7.78 -4.62
C ILE A 49 -3.38 -8.00 -5.81
N LEU A 50 -2.78 -6.92 -6.29
CA LEU A 50 -1.89 -6.96 -7.45
C LEU A 50 -0.44 -7.19 -7.03
N GLY A 51 -0.05 -6.63 -5.88
CA GLY A 51 1.26 -6.86 -5.27
C GLY A 51 1.24 -6.56 -3.79
N MET A 52 2.04 -7.30 -3.04
CA MET A 52 2.26 -7.11 -1.62
C MET A 52 3.72 -7.39 -1.34
N TYR A 53 4.42 -6.41 -0.80
CA TYR A 53 5.87 -6.42 -0.66
C TYR A 53 6.23 -6.12 0.79
N ASP A 54 7.10 -6.93 1.37
CA ASP A 54 7.63 -6.75 2.71
C ASP A 54 9.02 -6.09 2.69
N HIS A 55 9.33 -5.32 3.73
CA HIS A 55 10.67 -4.76 3.94
C HIS A 55 10.89 -4.27 5.37
N VAL A 56 12.16 -4.02 5.69
CA VAL A 56 12.60 -3.57 7.01
C VAL A 56 12.38 -2.07 7.24
N THR A 57 12.40 -1.22 6.19
CA THR A 57 12.25 0.25 6.32
C THR A 57 11.22 0.89 5.36
N ASN A 58 10.19 1.54 5.90
CA ASN A 58 9.11 2.17 5.11
C ASN A 58 9.38 3.61 4.66
N ASN A 59 10.60 4.12 4.88
CA ASN A 59 10.90 5.54 4.69
C ASN A 59 11.74 5.87 3.45
N ASP A 60 12.20 4.88 2.68
CA ASP A 60 12.98 5.13 1.46
C ASP A 60 12.09 4.99 0.20
N PRO A 61 11.83 6.09 -0.52
CA PRO A 61 11.02 6.10 -1.75
C PRO A 61 11.45 5.08 -2.80
N LYS A 62 12.74 4.72 -2.84
CA LYS A 62 13.28 3.80 -3.85
C LYS A 62 12.64 2.42 -3.77
N HIS A 63 12.35 1.94 -2.56
CA HIS A 63 11.70 0.64 -2.38
C HIS A 63 10.32 0.64 -3.04
N ILE A 64 9.51 1.66 -2.76
CA ILE A 64 8.17 1.78 -3.32
C ILE A 64 8.21 1.98 -4.83
N GLY A 65 9.17 2.77 -5.32
CA GLY A 65 9.45 2.91 -6.76
C GLY A 65 9.76 1.58 -7.43
N ILE A 66 10.66 0.77 -6.85
CA ILE A 66 11.02 -0.56 -7.37
C ILE A 66 9.82 -1.50 -7.35
N TYR A 67 9.05 -1.55 -6.26
CA TYR A 67 7.86 -2.40 -6.16
C TYR A 67 6.82 -2.05 -7.22
N PHE A 68 6.63 -0.76 -7.48
CA PHE A 68 5.77 -0.31 -8.55
C PHE A 68 6.28 -0.75 -9.91
N LEU A 69 7.58 -0.58 -10.20
CA LEU A 69 8.19 -1.03 -11.46
C LEU A 69 8.07 -2.55 -11.67
N GLN A 70 8.33 -3.35 -10.62
CA GLN A 70 8.14 -4.80 -10.64
C GLN A 70 6.68 -5.16 -10.92
N LEU A 71 5.75 -4.47 -10.26
CA LEU A 71 4.31 -4.68 -10.45
C LEU A 71 3.89 -4.45 -11.90
N VAL A 72 4.23 -3.29 -12.48
CA VAL A 72 3.81 -2.93 -13.84
C VAL A 72 4.52 -3.75 -14.91
N ALA A 73 5.77 -4.15 -14.66
CA ALA A 73 6.49 -5.09 -15.53
C ALA A 73 5.78 -6.46 -15.56
N ASN A 74 5.42 -7.00 -14.39
CA ASN A 74 4.70 -8.28 -14.28
C ASN A 74 3.29 -8.20 -14.86
N ALA A 75 2.61 -7.06 -14.72
CA ALA A 75 1.28 -6.83 -15.28
C ALA A 75 1.31 -6.61 -16.81
N GLY A 76 2.49 -6.34 -17.40
CA GLY A 76 2.64 -5.99 -18.80
C GLY A 76 2.12 -4.59 -19.16
N GLY A 77 1.98 -3.69 -18.18
CA GLY A 77 1.44 -2.36 -18.39
C GLY A 77 1.26 -1.54 -17.11
N VAL A 78 1.03 -0.24 -17.28
CA VAL A 78 0.75 0.72 -16.19
C VAL A 78 -0.76 0.88 -15.99
N PRO A 79 -1.24 1.14 -14.77
CA PRO A 79 -2.65 1.48 -14.54
C PRO A 79 -3.01 2.82 -15.20
N LEU A 80 -4.29 3.08 -15.46
CA LEU A 80 -4.71 4.39 -15.96
C LEU A 80 -4.51 5.48 -14.89
N LYS A 81 -4.85 5.20 -13.63
CA LYS A 81 -4.70 6.12 -12.51
C LYS A 81 -4.03 5.44 -11.33
N LEU A 82 -3.20 6.20 -10.62
CA LEU A 82 -2.59 5.80 -9.35
C LEU A 82 -3.16 6.66 -8.22
N LYS A 83 -3.65 6.02 -7.17
CA LYS A 83 -4.15 6.67 -5.95
C LYS A 83 -3.34 6.21 -4.75
N THR A 84 -2.67 7.15 -4.09
CA THR A 84 -1.88 6.90 -2.89
C THR A 84 -1.99 8.08 -1.91
N ASP A 85 -1.58 7.83 -0.68
CA ASP A 85 -1.44 8.88 0.32
C ASP A 85 -0.22 9.74 -0.02
N SER A 86 -0.19 11.01 0.43
CA SER A 86 0.93 11.92 0.23
C SER A 86 2.06 11.67 1.24
N GLY A 87 2.53 10.42 1.32
CA GLY A 87 3.62 10.00 2.20
C GLY A 87 4.99 10.31 1.60
N SER A 88 6.01 10.45 2.45
CA SER A 88 7.39 10.71 2.03
C SER A 88 7.98 9.60 1.16
N GLU A 89 7.43 8.39 1.25
CA GLU A 89 7.82 7.18 0.54
C GLU A 89 7.26 7.04 -0.88
N THR A 90 6.35 7.92 -1.28
CA THR A 90 5.61 7.85 -2.55
C THR A 90 6.17 8.62 -3.77
N PRO A 91 7.15 9.55 -3.65
CA PRO A 91 7.63 10.34 -4.80
C PRO A 91 8.12 9.50 -5.98
N ASP A 92 8.99 8.51 -5.76
CA ASP A 92 9.61 7.75 -6.87
C ASP A 92 8.57 6.95 -7.67
N MET A 93 7.65 6.28 -6.97
CA MET A 93 6.50 5.60 -7.60
C MET A 93 5.67 6.58 -8.45
N THR A 94 5.39 7.77 -7.92
CA THR A 94 4.63 8.81 -8.61
C THR A 94 5.35 9.27 -9.87
N THR A 95 6.66 9.52 -9.76
CA THR A 95 7.50 9.91 -10.90
C THR A 95 7.53 8.82 -11.96
N HIS A 96 7.70 7.55 -11.58
CA HIS A 96 7.65 6.43 -12.53
C HIS A 96 6.30 6.32 -13.23
N MET A 97 5.19 6.45 -12.49
CA MET A 97 3.85 6.44 -13.07
C MET A 97 3.68 7.51 -14.14
N ILE A 98 4.06 8.76 -13.84
CA ILE A 98 3.94 9.89 -14.78
C ILE A 98 4.85 9.68 -15.99
N GLN A 99 6.12 9.32 -15.79
CA GLN A 99 7.09 9.13 -16.87
C GLN A 99 6.69 8.00 -17.81
N LEU A 100 6.28 6.85 -17.28
CA LEU A 100 5.84 5.71 -18.10
C LEU A 100 4.56 6.05 -18.85
N THR A 101 3.59 6.70 -18.20
CA THR A 101 2.35 7.12 -18.86
C THR A 101 2.63 8.09 -19.99
N GLN A 102 3.41 9.15 -19.73
CA GLN A 102 3.79 10.12 -20.76
C GLN A 102 4.51 9.45 -21.94
N ARG A 103 5.46 8.55 -21.65
CA ARG A 103 6.29 7.89 -22.66
C ARG A 103 5.48 6.97 -23.57
N TYR A 104 4.51 6.24 -23.03
CA TYR A 104 3.82 5.16 -23.76
C TYR A 104 2.38 5.49 -24.16
N ALA A 105 1.71 6.47 -23.54
CA ALA A 105 0.35 6.87 -23.89
C ALA A 105 0.30 7.96 -24.97
N GLY A 106 1.43 8.59 -25.32
CA GLY A 106 1.47 9.66 -26.33
C GLY A 106 0.80 10.97 -25.89
N ILE A 107 0.70 11.18 -24.58
CA ILE A 107 0.09 12.37 -23.96
C ILE A 107 1.16 13.35 -23.46
N THR A 108 0.76 14.58 -23.19
CA THR A 108 1.62 15.61 -22.60
C THR A 108 1.96 15.28 -21.14
N PHE A 109 2.98 15.95 -20.60
CA PHE A 109 3.33 15.82 -19.19
C PHE A 109 2.20 16.27 -18.26
N GLU A 110 1.52 17.37 -18.58
CA GLU A 110 0.40 17.90 -17.80
C GLU A 110 -0.76 16.90 -17.74
N GLU A 111 -1.10 16.27 -18.87
CA GLU A 111 -2.10 15.20 -18.92
C GLU A 111 -1.67 13.99 -18.09
N ALA A 112 -0.42 13.55 -18.20
CA ALA A 112 0.11 12.42 -17.42
C ALA A 112 0.08 12.70 -15.90
N GLN A 113 0.29 13.95 -15.47
CA GLN A 113 0.16 14.32 -14.06
C GLN A 113 -1.26 14.12 -13.54
N THR A 114 -2.30 14.31 -14.37
CA THR A 114 -3.69 14.11 -13.95
C THR A 114 -4.02 12.64 -13.63
N HIS A 115 -3.19 11.69 -14.08
CA HIS A 115 -3.34 10.27 -13.78
C HIS A 115 -2.87 9.92 -12.36
N MET A 116 -2.15 10.84 -11.71
CA MET A 116 -1.73 10.69 -10.32
C MET A 116 -2.70 11.42 -9.38
N HIS A 117 -3.18 10.72 -8.36
CA HIS A 117 -4.07 11.28 -7.35
C HIS A 117 -3.54 11.04 -5.94
N TYR A 118 -2.97 12.08 -5.33
CA TYR A 118 -2.76 12.11 -3.90
C TYR A 118 -4.09 12.24 -3.16
N THR A 119 -4.23 11.45 -2.10
CA THR A 119 -5.43 11.45 -1.28
C THR A 119 -5.08 11.54 0.19
N LYS A 120 -5.99 12.07 1.01
CA LYS A 120 -5.84 11.93 2.46
C LYS A 120 -5.98 10.45 2.78
N SER A 121 -5.22 9.96 3.74
CA SER A 121 -5.26 8.54 4.09
C SER A 121 -6.67 8.00 4.30
N THR A 122 -7.56 8.76 4.95
CA THR A 122 -8.97 8.39 5.18
C THR A 122 -9.79 8.11 3.91
N HIS A 123 -9.33 8.56 2.74
CA HIS A 123 -10.00 8.41 1.45
C HIS A 123 -9.43 7.28 0.59
N ASN A 124 -8.32 6.65 1.01
CA ASN A 124 -7.78 5.44 0.38
C ASN A 124 -8.48 4.17 0.90
N GLN A 125 -9.82 4.22 0.95
CA GLN A 125 -10.65 3.26 1.68
C GLN A 125 -10.54 1.83 1.14
N LYS A 126 -10.28 1.71 -0.17
CA LYS A 126 -10.14 0.43 -0.84
C LYS A 126 -8.98 -0.36 -0.23
N ILE A 127 -7.76 0.17 -0.17
CA ILE A 127 -6.65 -0.58 0.43
C ILE A 127 -6.72 -0.61 1.96
N LYS A 128 -7.26 0.43 2.60
CA LYS A 128 -7.51 0.40 4.06
C LYS A 128 -8.49 -0.69 4.49
N SER A 129 -9.50 -0.99 3.67
CA SER A 129 -10.41 -2.11 3.90
C SER A 129 -9.69 -3.46 3.81
N LEU A 130 -8.72 -3.60 2.89
CA LEU A 130 -7.85 -4.79 2.84
C LEU A 130 -7.02 -4.90 4.14
N TRP A 131 -6.37 -3.82 4.56
CA TRP A 131 -5.60 -3.80 5.81
C TRP A 131 -6.45 -4.11 7.04
N SER A 132 -7.67 -3.59 7.12
CA SER A 132 -8.59 -3.92 8.21
C SER A 132 -8.97 -5.41 8.22
N ARG A 133 -9.15 -6.02 7.05
CA ARG A 133 -9.43 -7.45 6.93
C ARG A 133 -8.22 -8.30 7.35
N MET A 134 -7.03 -8.00 6.82
CA MET A 134 -5.80 -8.69 7.19
C MET A 134 -5.51 -8.60 8.70
N MET A 135 -5.77 -7.45 9.32
CA MET A 135 -5.62 -7.32 10.77
C MET A 135 -6.47 -8.31 11.55
N LYS A 136 -7.73 -8.50 11.14
CA LYS A 136 -8.68 -9.39 11.82
C LYS A 136 -8.42 -10.86 11.54
N GLU A 137 -8.06 -11.20 10.31
CA GLU A 137 -7.97 -12.58 9.85
C GLU A 137 -6.59 -13.20 10.04
N ASN A 138 -5.52 -12.39 10.05
CA ASN A 138 -4.14 -12.90 10.03
C ASN A 138 -3.22 -12.22 11.05
N ASN A 139 -3.15 -10.89 11.07
CA ASN A 139 -2.10 -10.22 11.83
C ASN A 139 -2.27 -10.39 13.34
N GLN A 140 -3.50 -10.50 13.86
CA GLN A 140 -3.69 -10.72 15.29
C GLN A 140 -3.04 -12.04 15.73
N THR A 141 -3.33 -13.14 15.04
CA THR A 141 -2.72 -14.44 15.33
C THR A 141 -1.20 -14.42 15.14
N LEU A 142 -0.70 -13.72 14.12
CA LEU A 142 0.74 -13.56 13.91
C LEU A 142 1.40 -12.82 15.08
N ILE A 143 0.80 -11.71 15.53
CA ILE A 143 1.27 -10.93 16.66
C ILE A 143 1.26 -11.78 17.93
N ASP A 144 0.18 -12.50 18.21
CA ASP A 144 0.05 -13.37 19.38
C ASP A 144 1.14 -14.46 19.38
N ASN A 145 1.44 -15.04 18.21
CA ASN A 145 2.52 -16.01 18.06
C ASN A 145 3.90 -15.40 18.31
N ILE A 146 4.19 -14.21 17.77
CA ILE A 146 5.47 -13.52 18.00
C ILE A 146 5.64 -13.23 19.50
N LEU A 147 4.62 -12.70 20.15
CA LEU A 147 4.62 -12.43 21.59
C LEU A 147 4.86 -13.71 22.41
N THR A 148 4.23 -14.82 22.03
CA THR A 148 4.45 -16.12 22.68
C THR A 148 5.90 -16.59 22.55
N GLN A 149 6.55 -16.40 21.39
CA GLN A 149 7.96 -16.77 21.20
C GLN A 149 8.92 -15.83 21.94
N MET A 150 8.56 -14.55 22.07
CA MET A 150 9.29 -13.58 22.90
C MET A 150 9.29 -13.99 24.37
N GLU A 151 8.13 -14.34 24.91
CA GLU A 151 7.98 -14.82 26.30
C GLU A 151 8.76 -16.12 26.55
N ALA A 152 8.83 -17.00 25.55
CA ALA A 152 9.61 -18.23 25.60
C ALA A 152 11.13 -18.02 25.45
N GLY A 153 11.60 -16.78 25.22
CA GLY A 153 13.01 -16.46 25.00
C GLY A 153 13.58 -16.99 23.68
N ARG A 154 12.72 -17.37 22.72
CA ARG A 154 13.11 -17.90 21.41
C ARG A 154 13.20 -16.84 20.32
N TYR A 155 12.64 -15.66 20.61
CA TYR A 155 12.70 -14.49 19.74
C TYR A 155 13.18 -13.28 20.54
N GLY A 156 14.28 -12.67 20.11
CA GLY A 156 14.81 -11.43 20.66
C GLY A 156 14.53 -10.27 19.71
N GLN A 157 13.71 -9.31 20.12
CA GLN A 157 13.42 -8.11 19.32
C GLN A 157 14.66 -7.21 19.12
N GLU A 158 15.66 -7.37 19.96
CA GLU A 158 16.96 -6.66 19.89
C GLU A 158 18.02 -7.43 19.09
N ASP A 159 17.72 -8.65 18.63
CA ASP A 159 18.61 -9.42 17.76
C ASP A 159 18.42 -8.96 16.31
N GLU A 160 19.45 -8.35 15.72
CA GLU A 160 19.44 -7.79 14.36
C GLU A 160 19.16 -8.82 13.26
N ILE A 161 19.36 -10.12 13.54
CA ILE A 161 19.08 -11.20 12.59
C ILE A 161 17.63 -11.67 12.71
N GLN A 162 17.05 -11.59 13.91
CA GLN A 162 15.68 -12.04 14.16
C GLN A 162 14.65 -10.95 13.89
N ARG A 163 15.06 -9.68 13.94
CA ARG A 163 14.23 -8.51 13.69
C ARG A 163 13.96 -8.24 12.21
#